data_AF-A0ABD0QH72-F1
#
_entry.id   AF-A0ABD0QH72-F1
#
_cell.length_a   1.000
_cell.length_b   1.000
_cell.length_c   1.000
_cell.angle_alpha   90.00
_cell.angle_beta   90.00
_cell.angle_gamma   90.00
#
_symmetry.space_group_name_H-M   'P 1'
#
loop_
_entity.id
_entity.type
_entity.pdbx_description
1 polymer ?
#
loop_
_entity_poly.entity_id
_entity_poly.type
_entity_poly.pdbx_seq_one_letter_code
_entity_poly.pdbx_strand_id
1 'polypeptide(L)'
;MEENMKPLRPYERIDTLKQFLEHDRKVLRFYCYWDDTESMFGDPRELILHYFLADDTMEMYEVVLPNSGRDAVPKFLHRGKLPK
;
A
#
# COMPACT_ATOMS: atom_id res chain seq x y z
N MET A 1 41.58 1.51 -28.73
CA MET A 1 41.00 0.17 -28.49
C MET A 1 40.76 0.06 -26.99
N GLU A 2 39.63 0.57 -26.50
CA GLU A 2 39.09 0.37 -25.12
C GLU A 2 37.85 1.26 -24.89
N GLU A 3 36.95 1.39 -25.88
CA GLU A 3 35.63 2.01 -25.62
C GLU A 3 34.71 0.96 -25.02
N ASN A 4 34.99 0.74 -23.73
CA ASN A 4 34.48 -0.30 -22.85
C ASN A 4 32.96 -0.21 -22.65
N MET A 5 32.27 -1.24 -23.14
CA MET A 5 31.44 -2.17 -22.35
C MET A 5 30.64 -1.58 -21.18
N LYS A 6 29.83 -0.53 -21.43
CA LYS A 6 28.73 -0.16 -20.51
C LYS A 6 27.40 -0.61 -21.12
N PRO A 7 26.60 -1.45 -20.42
CA PRO A 7 25.33 -1.92 -20.95
C PRO A 7 24.39 -0.73 -21.14
N LEU A 8 23.72 -0.68 -22.29
CA LEU A 8 22.73 0.37 -22.63
C LEU A 8 21.54 0.42 -21.64
N ARG A 9 21.37 -0.65 -20.85
CA ARG A 9 20.41 -0.75 -19.75
C ARG A 9 21.16 -1.21 -18.50
N PRO A 10 21.71 -0.30 -17.69
CA PRO A 10 22.26 -0.68 -16.40
C PRO A 10 21.15 -1.32 -15.56
N TYR A 11 21.36 -2.57 -15.15
CA TYR A 11 20.48 -3.19 -14.15
C TYR A 11 20.82 -2.57 -12.80
N GLU A 12 20.02 -1.61 -12.35
CA GLU A 12 20.11 -1.13 -10.98
C GLU A 12 19.76 -2.30 -10.06
N ARG A 13 20.76 -2.79 -9.31
CA ARG A 13 20.49 -3.71 -8.21
C ARG A 13 19.77 -2.93 -7.12
N ILE A 14 18.44 -2.97 -7.14
CA ILE A 14 17.62 -2.58 -6.00
C ILE A 14 17.86 -3.64 -4.93
N ASP A 15 18.43 -3.25 -3.79
CA ASP A 15 18.75 -4.15 -2.68
C ASP A 15 17.48 -4.47 -1.87
N THR A 16 16.58 -5.23 -2.48
CA THR A 16 15.30 -5.64 -1.89
C THR A 16 15.49 -6.52 -0.65
N LEU A 17 16.58 -7.29 -0.59
CA LEU A 17 16.87 -8.15 0.54
C LEU A 17 17.29 -7.33 1.76
N LYS A 18 18.15 -6.32 1.58
CA LYS A 18 18.54 -5.43 2.68
C LYS A 18 17.34 -4.70 3.26
N GLN A 19 16.47 -4.15 2.42
CA GLN A 19 15.25 -3.47 2.85
C GLN A 19 14.35 -4.40 3.67
N PHE A 20 14.14 -5.63 3.20
CA PHE A 20 13.38 -6.63 3.94
C PHE A 20 14.00 -6.91 5.31
N LEU A 21 15.32 -7.13 5.39
CA LEU A 21 16.00 -7.44 6.66
C LEU A 21 15.98 -6.28 7.66
N GLU A 22 16.11 -5.04 7.19
CA GLU A 22 16.12 -3.85 8.06
C GLU A 22 14.73 -3.46 8.56
N HIS A 23 13.70 -3.74 7.76
CA HIS A 23 12.33 -3.30 8.00
C HIS A 23 11.32 -4.43 8.19
N ASP A 24 11.79 -5.67 8.40
CA ASP A 24 10.91 -6.81 8.67
C ASP A 24 9.95 -6.48 9.82
N ARG A 25 8.67 -6.76 9.59
CA ARG A 25 7.55 -6.49 10.52
C ARG A 25 7.32 -5.04 10.92
N LYS A 26 8.04 -4.07 10.34
CA LYS A 26 7.73 -2.65 10.54
C LYS A 26 6.60 -2.23 9.61
N VAL A 27 5.44 -1.97 10.20
CA VAL A 27 4.24 -1.52 9.49
C VAL A 27 3.83 -0.16 10.03
N LEU A 28 3.69 0.82 9.13
CA LEU A 28 3.09 2.09 9.48
C LEU A 28 1.58 1.97 9.36
N ARG A 29 0.86 2.29 10.43
CA ARG A 29 -0.60 2.29 10.46
C ARG A 29 -1.12 3.71 10.47
N PHE A 30 -1.92 4.06 9.48
CA PHE A 30 -2.59 5.36 9.38
C PHE A 30 -4.09 5.19 9.51
N TYR A 31 -4.71 6.13 10.21
CA TYR A 31 -6.16 6.26 10.26
C TYR A 31 -6.56 7.27 9.19
N CYS A 32 -7.41 6.82 8.28
CA CYS A 32 -7.83 7.57 7.11
C CYS A 32 -9.34 7.72 7.15
N TYR A 33 -9.81 8.77 6.49
CA TYR A 33 -11.23 9.05 6.33
C TYR A 33 -11.50 9.24 4.85
N TRP A 34 -12.45 8.48 4.33
CA TRP A 34 -12.94 8.60 2.97
C TRP A 34 -14.29 9.32 3.02
N ASP A 35 -14.33 10.55 2.52
CA ASP A 35 -15.55 11.34 2.43
C ASP A 35 -16.08 11.27 0.99
N ASP A 36 -17.14 10.48 0.77
CA ASP A 36 -17.84 10.39 -0.51
C ASP A 36 -19.19 11.13 -0.48
N THR A 37 -19.43 12.01 0.50
CA THR A 37 -20.77 12.60 0.73
C THR A 37 -21.34 13.42 -0.43
N GLU A 38 -20.50 13.82 -1.40
CA GLU A 38 -20.94 14.50 -2.62
C GLU A 38 -21.66 13.57 -3.61
N SER A 39 -21.49 12.24 -3.47
CA SER A 39 -22.14 11.24 -4.29
C SER A 39 -23.58 10.96 -3.83
N MET A 40 -24.49 10.64 -4.75
CA MET A 40 -25.91 10.38 -4.49
C MET A 40 -26.18 9.30 -3.43
N PHE A 41 -25.24 8.38 -3.24
CA PHE A 41 -25.30 7.30 -2.24
C PHE A 41 -24.03 7.23 -1.40
N GLY A 42 -23.21 8.28 -1.43
CA GLY A 42 -21.93 8.28 -0.76
C GLY A 42 -22.08 8.52 0.73
N ASP A 43 -21.19 7.91 1.48
CA ASP A 43 -21.18 7.93 2.92
C ASP A 43 -19.75 8.11 3.42
N PRO A 44 -19.57 8.73 4.58
CA PRO A 44 -18.26 8.82 5.20
C PRO A 44 -17.81 7.46 5.73
N ARG A 45 -16.59 7.05 5.36
CA ARG A 45 -16.02 5.76 5.75
C ARG A 45 -14.69 5.94 6.47
N GLU A 46 -14.55 5.23 7.57
CA GLU A 46 -13.28 5.12 8.28
C GLU A 46 -12.45 4.00 7.66
N LEU A 47 -11.22 4.32 7.26
CA LEU A 47 -10.29 3.39 6.65
C LEU A 47 -9.01 3.29 7.48
N ILE A 48 -8.40 2.12 7.50
CA ILE A 48 -7.07 1.90 8.07
C ILE A 48 -6.13 1.50 6.95
N LEU A 49 -5.05 2.27 6.80
CA LEU A 49 -4.00 2.03 5.84
C LEU A 49 -2.80 1.42 6.55
N HIS A 50 -2.31 0.29 6.04
CA HIS A 50 -1.06 -0.33 6.47
C HIS A 50 -0.03 -0.19 5.36
N TYR A 51 1.12 0.41 5.69
CA TYR A 51 2.26 0.52 4.80
C TYR A 51 3.40 -0.37 5.29
N PHE A 52 3.82 -1.32 4.45
CA PHE A 52 4.87 -2.27 4.75
C PHE A 52 6.22 -1.71 4.28
N LEU A 53 7.08 -1.33 5.22
CA LEU A 53 8.39 -0.77 4.92
C LEU A 53 9.35 -1.80 4.27
N ALA A 54 9.06 -3.09 4.42
CA ALA A 54 9.88 -4.17 3.90
C ALA A 54 9.87 -4.30 2.37
N ASP A 55 8.77 -3.91 1.72
CA ASP A 55 8.58 -4.09 0.27
C ASP A 55 7.88 -2.90 -0.43
N ASP A 56 7.65 -1.82 0.31
CA ASP A 56 6.93 -0.61 -0.12
C ASP A 56 5.54 -0.92 -0.69
N THR A 57 4.89 -1.95 -0.15
CA THR A 57 3.50 -2.27 -0.47
C THR A 57 2.56 -1.69 0.57
N MET A 58 1.30 -1.52 0.18
CA MET A 58 0.26 -1.08 1.08
C MET A 58 -1.02 -1.87 0.91
N GLU A 59 -1.77 -1.96 2.00
CA GLU A 59 -3.10 -2.55 2.06
C GLU A 59 -4.02 -1.62 2.83
N MET A 60 -5.31 -1.65 2.49
CA MET A 60 -6.31 -0.81 3.14
C MET A 60 -7.53 -1.63 3.56
N TYR A 61 -8.03 -1.34 4.76
CA TYR A 61 -9.21 -1.96 5.32
C TYR A 61 -10.25 -0.91 5.69
N GLU A 62 -11.51 -1.21 5.45
CA GLU A 62 -12.65 -0.44 5.95
C GLU A 62 -13.01 -0.89 7.37
N VAL A 63 -13.23 0.08 8.25
CA VAL A 63 -13.70 -0.16 9.62
C VAL A 63 -15.22 -0.29 9.59
N VAL A 64 -15.69 -1.54 9.54
CA VAL A 64 -17.12 -1.84 9.52
C VAL A 64 -17.65 -1.91 10.95
N LEU A 65 -18.51 -0.95 11.32
CA LEU A 65 -19.17 -0.93 12.64
C LEU A 65 -20.23 -2.03 12.76
N PRO A 66 -20.50 -2.56 13.98
CA PRO A 66 -21.60 -3.48 14.22
C PRO A 66 -22.94 -2.88 13.77
N ASN A 67 -23.80 -3.69 13.16
CA ASN A 67 -25.12 -3.29 12.64
C ASN A 67 -25.09 -2.19 11.55
N SER A 68 -23.95 -1.97 10.88
CA SER A 68 -23.82 -1.00 9.78
C SER A 68 -24.53 -1.43 8.47
N GLY A 69 -24.99 -2.68 8.37
CA GLY A 69 -25.64 -3.21 7.18
C GLY A 69 -24.69 -3.46 5.99
N ARG A 70 -23.37 -3.36 6.21
CA ARG A 70 -22.34 -3.60 5.20
C ARG A 70 -21.84 -5.03 5.22
N ASP A 71 -21.29 -5.45 4.08
CA ASP A 71 -20.67 -6.77 3.95
C ASP A 71 -19.47 -6.88 4.90
N ALA A 72 -19.24 -8.09 5.43
CA ALA A 72 -18.25 -8.37 6.44
C ALA A 72 -16.82 -8.43 5.89
N VAL A 73 -16.63 -8.29 4.57
CA VAL A 73 -15.30 -8.28 3.94
C VAL A 73 -14.70 -6.89 4.10
N PRO A 74 -13.73 -6.69 5.02
CA PRO A 74 -13.24 -5.36 5.35
C PRO A 74 -12.11 -4.92 4.42
N LYS A 75 -11.73 -5.74 3.42
CA LYS A 75 -10.59 -5.41 2.53
C LYS A 75 -11.04 -4.46 1.44
N PHE A 76 -10.61 -3.20 1.57
CA PHE A 76 -10.83 -2.17 0.56
C PHE A 76 -9.82 -2.27 -0.58
N LEU A 77 -8.55 -2.54 -0.23
CA LEU A 77 -7.46 -2.69 -1.19
C LEU A 77 -6.56 -3.85 -0.79
N HIS A 78 -6.32 -4.77 -1.72
CA HIS A 78 -5.35 -5.84 -1.55
C HIS A 78 -3.92 -5.30 -1.50
N ARG A 79 -3.08 -5.96 -0.70
CA ARG A 79 -1.67 -5.64 -0.59
C ARG A 79 -1.00 -5.61 -1.96
N GLY A 80 -0.45 -4.45 -2.30
CA GLY A 80 0.23 -4.25 -3.58
C GLY A 80 1.00 -2.94 -3.60
N LYS A 81 1.80 -2.76 -4.66
CA LYS A 81 2.39 -1.46 -4.96
C LYS A 81 1.33 -0.61 -5.66
N LEU A 82 1.07 0.58 -5.14
CA LEU A 82 0.21 1.52 -5.83
C LEU A 82 0.95 2.17 -7.00
N PRO A 83 0.28 2.34 -8.16
CA PRO A 83 0.79 3.20 -9.21
C PRO A 83 0.83 4.66 -8.70
N LYS A 84 1.76 5.45 -9.27
CA LYS A 84 1.85 6.88 -9.03
C LYS A 84 0.78 7.65 -9.80
#